data_AF-A0A316HL20-F1
#
_entry.id   AF-A0A316HL20-F1
#
_cell.length_a   1.000
_cell.length_b   1.000
_cell.length_c   1.000
_cell.angle_alpha   90.00
_cell.angle_beta   90.00
_cell.angle_gamma   90.00
#
_symmetry.space_group_name_H-M   'P 1'
#
loop_
_entity.id
_entity.type
_entity.pdbx_description
1 polymer ?
#
loop_
_entity_poly.entity_id
_entity_poly.type
_entity_poly.pdbx_seq_one_letter_code
_entity_poly.pdbx_strand_id
1 'polypeptide(L)'
;MNPRSVLRSLPVLLAGVLAAAGARASEAAHVRAGQAWIRVLPGDLPAGGYVVLSNDGDQPATLRGATSPRYGSVMLHRSSGEGGMSRMAMVDSLVVPAHGKVELAPGGYHLMLMHAVAPVKPGERVPLSLRFADGSTLAVDFAARPANATGADEAMPMEHGGHDR
;
A
#
# COMPACT_ATOMS: atom_id res chain seq x y z
N MET A 1 60.14 -59.01 -8.82
CA MET A 1 60.39 -57.75 -8.09
C MET A 1 59.54 -56.64 -8.69
N ASN A 2 58.73 -56.04 -7.82
CA ASN A 2 57.90 -54.82 -7.86
C ASN A 2 57.55 -54.08 -9.18
N PRO A 3 56.24 -53.76 -9.38
CA PRO A 3 55.70 -52.96 -10.49
C PRO A 3 55.66 -51.46 -10.15
N ARG A 4 55.43 -50.59 -11.15
CA ARG A 4 54.85 -49.22 -11.02
C ARG A 4 54.72 -48.55 -12.40
N SER A 5 53.53 -48.46 -12.99
CA SER A 5 52.43 -47.52 -12.73
C SER A 5 52.36 -46.47 -13.85
N VAL A 6 51.51 -46.75 -14.84
CA VAL A 6 51.07 -45.79 -15.87
C VAL A 6 50.25 -44.67 -15.22
N LEU A 7 50.74 -43.44 -15.31
CA LEU A 7 50.08 -42.25 -14.80
C LEU A 7 48.93 -41.89 -15.75
N ARG A 8 47.72 -42.36 -15.45
CA ARG A 8 46.49 -41.90 -16.12
C ARG A 8 46.06 -40.58 -15.48
N SER A 9 46.31 -39.48 -16.18
CA SER A 9 45.81 -38.15 -15.82
C SER A 9 44.27 -38.16 -15.90
N LEU A 10 43.61 -38.02 -14.75
CA LEU A 10 42.16 -37.88 -14.66
C LEU A 10 41.81 -36.40 -14.88
N PRO A 11 40.91 -36.04 -15.83
CA PRO A 11 40.43 -34.67 -15.91
C PRO A 11 39.46 -34.44 -14.74
N VAL A 12 39.85 -33.59 -13.80
CA VAL A 12 38.95 -33.05 -12.78
C VAL A 12 38.01 -32.08 -13.49
N LEU A 13 36.82 -32.56 -13.84
CA LEU A 13 35.70 -31.73 -14.27
C LEU A 13 35.19 -30.95 -13.06
N LEU A 14 35.65 -29.70 -12.92
CA LEU A 14 35.11 -28.74 -11.97
C LEU A 14 33.73 -28.30 -12.47
N ALA A 15 32.68 -29.01 -12.05
CA ALA A 15 31.30 -28.61 -12.27
C ALA A 15 31.00 -27.38 -11.39
N GLY A 16 31.19 -26.18 -11.95
CA GLY A 16 30.74 -24.93 -11.34
C GLY A 16 29.22 -24.90 -11.29
N VAL A 17 28.65 -25.14 -10.11
CA VAL A 17 27.23 -24.86 -9.83
C VAL A 17 27.06 -23.35 -9.91
N LEU A 18 26.52 -22.89 -11.03
CA LEU A 18 26.06 -21.51 -11.20
C LEU A 18 24.78 -21.37 -10.37
N ALA A 19 24.91 -20.98 -9.10
CA ALA A 19 23.79 -20.58 -8.28
C ALA A 19 23.23 -19.26 -8.83
N ALA A 20 22.26 -19.35 -9.75
CA ALA A 20 21.49 -18.21 -10.19
C ALA A 20 20.62 -17.76 -9.00
N ALA A 21 21.16 -16.86 -8.18
CA ALA A 21 20.39 -16.11 -7.21
C ALA A 21 19.45 -15.20 -8.00
N GLY A 22 18.27 -15.71 -8.34
CA GLY A 22 17.21 -14.92 -8.94
C GLY A 22 16.84 -13.80 -7.97
N ALA A 23 17.18 -12.56 -8.32
CA ALA A 23 16.69 -11.38 -7.61
C ALA A 23 15.16 -11.40 -7.72
N ARG A 24 14.49 -11.81 -6.63
CA ARG A 24 13.03 -11.71 -6.52
C ARG A 24 12.70 -10.22 -6.47
N ALA A 25 11.87 -9.76 -7.38
CA ALA A 25 11.33 -8.40 -7.29
C ALA A 25 10.53 -8.27 -6.00
N SER A 26 10.56 -7.07 -5.41
CA SER A 26 9.88 -6.80 -4.14
C SER A 26 8.36 -6.81 -4.30
N GLU A 27 7.64 -6.98 -3.20
CA GLU A 27 6.17 -6.95 -3.17
C GLU A 27 5.64 -5.65 -3.80
N ALA A 28 6.20 -4.50 -3.42
CA ALA A 28 5.79 -3.21 -3.98
C ALA A 28 6.00 -3.09 -5.50
N ALA A 29 6.98 -3.81 -6.09
CA ALA A 29 7.23 -3.75 -7.54
C ALA A 29 6.08 -4.32 -8.37
N HIS A 30 5.31 -5.25 -7.79
CA HIS A 30 4.18 -5.92 -8.44
C HIS A 30 2.83 -5.29 -8.10
N VAL A 31 2.79 -4.39 -7.11
CA VAL A 31 1.55 -3.72 -6.70
C VAL A 31 1.37 -2.40 -7.47
N ARG A 32 0.13 -2.13 -7.84
CA ARG A 32 -0.32 -0.86 -8.43
C ARG A 32 -1.39 -0.26 -7.55
N ALA A 33 -1.26 1.04 -7.28
CA ALA A 33 -2.27 1.81 -6.56
C ALA A 33 -3.10 2.63 -7.54
N GLY A 34 -4.41 2.59 -7.37
CA GLY A 34 -5.36 3.40 -8.13
C GLY A 34 -6.41 3.99 -7.21
N GLN A 35 -7.11 5.04 -7.70
CA GLN A 35 -8.24 5.64 -6.98
C GLN A 35 -7.86 6.07 -5.55
N ALA A 36 -6.66 6.63 -5.38
CA ALA A 36 -6.12 7.00 -4.07
C ALA A 36 -6.65 8.37 -3.62
N TRP A 37 -7.31 8.42 -2.47
CA TRP A 37 -7.83 9.67 -1.92
C TRP A 37 -7.93 9.63 -0.39
N ILE A 38 -7.86 10.80 0.24
CA ILE A 38 -8.15 10.95 1.66
C ILE A 38 -9.42 11.77 1.87
N ARG A 39 -10.20 11.41 2.88
CA ARG A 39 -11.30 12.23 3.39
C ARG A 39 -10.78 13.09 4.52
N VAL A 40 -10.75 14.40 4.31
CA VAL A 40 -10.38 15.36 5.35
C VAL A 40 -11.60 15.68 6.21
N LEU A 41 -11.41 15.68 7.53
CA LEU A 41 -12.41 16.08 8.51
C LEU A 41 -12.04 17.43 9.15
N PRO A 42 -13.02 18.18 9.70
CA PRO A 42 -12.74 19.46 10.34
C PRO A 42 -11.83 19.35 11.58
N GLY A 43 -11.06 20.41 11.84
CA GLY A 43 -10.18 20.49 13.01
C GLY A 43 -9.04 19.49 12.95
N ASP A 44 -8.66 18.94 14.11
CA ASP A 44 -7.59 17.96 14.27
C ASP A 44 -8.07 16.50 14.19
N LEU A 45 -9.29 16.27 13.67
CA LEU A 45 -9.84 14.93 13.54
C LEU A 45 -9.02 14.08 12.54
N PRO A 46 -8.83 12.78 12.81
CA PRO A 46 -8.12 11.90 11.89
C PRO A 46 -8.76 11.84 10.50
N ALA A 47 -7.92 11.86 9.46
CA ALA A 47 -8.38 11.65 8.09
C ALA A 47 -8.45 10.15 7.75
N GLY A 48 -9.37 9.77 6.86
CA GLY A 48 -9.47 8.41 6.32
C GLY A 48 -8.86 8.33 4.92
N GLY A 49 -7.91 7.42 4.70
CA GLY A 49 -7.27 7.17 3.41
C GLY A 49 -7.78 5.90 2.75
N TYR A 50 -8.08 6.02 1.45
CA TYR A 50 -8.73 5.01 0.63
C TYR A 50 -7.96 4.82 -0.67
N VAL A 51 -7.82 3.58 -1.09
CA VAL A 51 -7.01 3.20 -2.26
C VAL A 51 -7.39 1.81 -2.73
N VAL A 52 -7.36 1.62 -4.04
CA VAL A 52 -7.42 0.32 -4.68
C VAL A 52 -6.00 -0.18 -4.92
N LEU A 53 -5.67 -1.38 -4.43
CA LEU A 53 -4.40 -2.04 -4.68
C LEU A 53 -4.63 -3.27 -5.53
N SER A 54 -3.98 -3.33 -6.69
CA SER A 54 -3.92 -4.51 -7.57
C SER A 54 -2.52 -5.09 -7.55
N ASN A 55 -2.40 -6.42 -7.54
CA ASN A 55 -1.12 -7.12 -7.54
C ASN A 55 -1.04 -8.00 -8.80
N ASP A 56 -0.12 -7.63 -9.70
CA ASP A 56 0.14 -8.36 -10.95
C ASP A 56 1.21 -9.46 -10.78
N GLY A 57 1.69 -9.67 -9.56
CA GLY A 57 2.71 -10.67 -9.24
C GLY A 57 2.13 -12.04 -8.93
N ASP A 58 2.98 -13.05 -9.03
CA ASP A 58 2.64 -14.46 -8.75
C ASP A 58 2.63 -14.81 -7.24
N GLN A 59 2.92 -13.84 -6.38
CA GLN A 59 2.94 -14.01 -4.93
C GLN A 59 2.07 -12.94 -4.26
N PRO A 60 1.41 -13.24 -3.13
CA PRO A 60 0.68 -12.24 -2.37
C PRO A 60 1.63 -11.15 -1.84
N ALA A 61 1.16 -9.91 -1.81
CA ALA A 61 1.82 -8.80 -1.14
C ALA A 61 1.08 -8.48 0.17
N THR A 62 1.78 -8.04 1.21
CA THR A 62 1.20 -7.77 2.52
C THR A 62 1.43 -6.31 2.93
N LEU A 63 0.37 -5.50 2.82
CA LEU A 63 0.39 -4.11 3.29
C LEU A 63 0.41 -4.09 4.83
N ARG A 64 1.35 -3.35 5.42
CA ARG A 64 1.48 -3.16 6.88
C ARG A 64 0.98 -1.80 7.37
N GLY A 65 0.85 -0.84 6.47
CA GLY A 65 0.48 0.53 6.79
C GLY A 65 1.12 1.51 5.81
N ALA A 66 1.30 2.75 6.24
CA ALA A 66 1.96 3.76 5.42
C ALA A 66 2.71 4.80 6.26
N THR A 67 3.43 5.69 5.59
CA THR A 67 3.99 6.91 6.18
C THR A 67 3.67 8.11 5.30
N SER A 68 3.65 9.30 5.87
CA SER A 68 3.49 10.54 5.11
C SER A 68 4.29 11.66 5.77
N PRO A 69 4.93 12.57 5.02
CA PRO A 69 5.49 13.78 5.59
C PRO A 69 4.42 14.78 6.07
N ARG A 70 3.13 14.59 5.72
CA ARG A 70 2.03 15.48 6.09
C ARG A 70 1.31 15.06 7.38
N TYR A 71 1.58 13.86 7.90
CA TYR A 71 0.89 13.30 9.07
C TYR A 71 1.88 12.58 9.99
N GLY A 72 1.69 12.72 11.30
CA GLY A 72 2.56 12.10 12.31
C GLY A 72 2.47 10.57 12.34
N SER A 73 1.33 9.98 11.96
CA SER A 73 1.20 8.53 11.79
C SER A 73 0.13 8.14 10.78
N VAL A 74 0.33 7.00 10.12
CA VAL A 74 -0.65 6.41 9.19
C VAL A 74 -0.78 4.91 9.48
N MET A 75 -1.94 4.50 9.98
CA MET A 75 -2.19 3.16 10.51
C MET A 75 -3.24 2.44 9.68
N LEU A 76 -3.14 1.11 9.55
CA LEU A 76 -4.16 0.33 8.87
C LEU A 76 -5.28 -0.04 9.84
N HIS A 77 -6.52 0.26 9.46
CA HIS A 77 -7.70 0.03 10.28
C HIS A 77 -8.76 -0.73 9.48
N ARG A 78 -9.67 -1.40 10.19
CA ARG A 78 -10.88 -2.01 9.65
C ARG A 78 -12.09 -1.45 10.39
N SER A 79 -13.08 -1.01 9.63
CA SER A 79 -14.41 -0.72 10.14
C SER A 79 -15.27 -1.98 10.11
N SER A 80 -16.03 -2.24 11.16
CA SER A 80 -17.05 -3.28 11.23
C SER A 80 -18.30 -2.75 11.91
N GLY A 81 -19.47 -3.13 11.39
CA GLY A 81 -20.74 -2.93 12.08
C GLY A 81 -21.09 -4.19 12.84
N GLU A 82 -20.92 -4.19 14.15
CA GLU A 82 -21.31 -5.31 15.01
C GLU A 82 -22.31 -4.79 16.06
N GLY A 83 -23.51 -5.38 16.11
CA GLY A 83 -24.54 -5.02 17.10
C GLY A 83 -25.14 -3.61 16.95
N GLY A 84 -25.08 -2.99 15.76
CA GLY A 84 -25.62 -1.65 15.52
C GLY A 84 -24.64 -0.51 15.82
N MET A 85 -23.45 -0.82 16.33
CA MET A 85 -22.37 0.15 16.57
C MET A 85 -21.27 -0.04 15.52
N SER A 86 -20.84 1.07 14.92
CA SER A 86 -19.69 1.08 14.01
C SER A 86 -18.41 1.09 14.85
N ARG A 87 -17.58 0.06 14.73
CA ARG A 87 -16.28 -0.05 15.40
C ARG A 87 -15.16 0.08 14.39
N MET A 88 -14.16 0.88 14.72
CA MET A 88 -12.92 1.01 13.95
C MET A 88 -11.79 0.42 14.79
N ALA A 89 -11.12 -0.60 14.26
CA ALA A 89 -10.01 -1.26 14.95
C ALA A 89 -8.76 -1.25 14.09
N MET A 90 -7.61 -1.00 14.70
CA MET A 90 -6.31 -1.19 14.06
C MET A 90 -6.13 -2.67 13.68
N VAL A 91 -5.48 -2.91 12.54
CA VAL A 91 -5.05 -4.24 12.11
C VAL A 91 -3.59 -4.20 11.69
N ASP A 92 -2.85 -5.29 11.92
CA ASP A 92 -1.40 -5.34 11.66
C ASP A 92 -1.03 -5.44 10.19
N SER A 93 -1.95 -5.92 9.34
CA SER A 93 -1.71 -6.11 7.91
C SER A 93 -2.97 -6.36 7.10
N LEU A 94 -2.87 -6.13 5.80
CA LEU A 94 -3.84 -6.52 4.78
C LEU A 94 -3.13 -7.18 3.61
N VAL A 95 -3.58 -8.37 3.24
CA VAL A 95 -3.04 -9.12 2.09
C VAL A 95 -3.68 -8.62 0.78
N VAL A 96 -2.85 -8.35 -0.21
CA VAL A 96 -3.20 -8.17 -1.62
C VAL A 96 -2.90 -9.50 -2.33
N PRO A 97 -3.90 -10.30 -2.70
CA PRO A 97 -3.68 -11.62 -3.30
C PRO A 97 -2.89 -11.53 -4.61
N ALA A 98 -2.12 -12.57 -4.94
CA ALA A 98 -1.49 -12.71 -6.26
C ALA A 98 -2.57 -12.62 -7.36
N HIS A 99 -2.28 -11.92 -8.45
CA HIS A 99 -3.23 -11.67 -9.56
C HIS A 99 -4.58 -11.10 -9.10
N GLY A 100 -4.59 -10.42 -7.96
CA GLY A 100 -5.79 -10.02 -7.23
C GLY A 100 -5.82 -8.54 -6.90
N LYS A 101 -6.94 -8.11 -6.31
CA LYS A 101 -7.18 -6.74 -5.87
C LYS A 101 -7.74 -6.72 -4.46
N VAL A 102 -7.37 -5.69 -3.70
CA VAL A 102 -8.02 -5.31 -2.46
C VAL A 102 -8.40 -3.83 -2.50
N GLU A 103 -9.47 -3.48 -1.81
CA GLU A 103 -9.97 -2.11 -1.74
C GLU A 103 -10.02 -1.63 -0.30
N LEU A 104 -9.36 -0.50 -0.06
CA LEU A 104 -9.54 0.28 1.15
C LEU A 104 -10.59 1.34 0.85
N ALA A 105 -11.80 1.18 1.38
CA ALA A 105 -12.97 2.00 1.11
C ALA A 105 -13.74 2.35 2.40
N PRO A 106 -14.56 3.42 2.39
CA PRO A 106 -15.42 3.77 3.51
C PRO A 106 -16.24 2.57 4.00
N GLY A 107 -16.26 2.34 5.32
CA GLY A 107 -16.98 1.21 5.92
C GLY A 107 -16.23 -0.13 5.89
N GLY A 108 -15.07 -0.21 5.23
CA GLY A 108 -14.20 -1.39 5.21
C GLY A 108 -12.81 -1.11 5.79
N TYR A 109 -11.78 -1.65 5.13
CA TYR A 109 -10.39 -1.29 5.44
C TYR A 109 -10.10 0.15 5.02
N HIS A 110 -9.26 0.84 5.80
CA HIS A 110 -8.82 2.19 5.49
C HIS A 110 -7.49 2.51 6.19
N LEU A 111 -6.79 3.51 5.69
CA LEU A 111 -5.67 4.12 6.38
C LEU A 111 -6.22 5.20 7.31
N MET A 112 -5.91 5.14 8.60
CA MET A 112 -6.19 6.22 9.55
C MET A 112 -4.96 7.13 9.63
N LEU A 113 -5.10 8.38 9.19
CA LEU A 113 -4.05 9.38 9.19
C LEU A 113 -4.24 10.31 10.40
N MET A 114 -3.30 10.31 11.34
CA MET A 114 -3.38 11.10 12.57
C MET A 114 -2.33 12.21 12.60
N HIS A 115 -2.65 13.27 13.35
CA HIS A 115 -1.77 14.41 13.63
C HIS A 115 -1.24 15.05 12.35
N ALA A 116 -2.11 15.73 11.61
CA ALA A 116 -1.70 16.51 10.45
C ALA A 116 -0.66 17.56 10.86
N VAL A 117 0.46 17.63 10.14
CA VAL A 117 1.56 18.57 10.45
C VAL A 117 1.15 20.02 10.13
N ALA A 118 0.26 20.18 9.15
CA ALA A 118 -0.38 21.43 8.78
C ALA A 118 -1.78 21.13 8.22
N PRO A 119 -2.71 22.11 8.22
CA PRO A 119 -4.03 21.92 7.63
C PRO A 119 -3.93 21.40 6.19
N VAL A 120 -4.71 20.36 5.87
CA VAL A 120 -4.85 19.81 4.52
C VAL A 120 -6.20 20.24 3.98
N LYS A 121 -6.25 20.91 2.84
CA LYS A 121 -7.51 21.34 2.22
C LYS A 121 -7.96 20.38 1.12
N PRO A 122 -9.27 20.23 0.88
CA PRO A 122 -9.77 19.56 -0.31
C PRO A 122 -9.13 20.12 -1.59
N GLY A 123 -8.81 19.23 -2.54
CA GLY A 123 -8.09 19.56 -3.77
C GLY A 123 -6.56 19.47 -3.69
N GLU A 124 -5.99 19.39 -2.48
CA GLU A 124 -4.55 19.14 -2.31
C GLU A 124 -4.16 17.69 -2.64
N ARG A 125 -2.86 17.47 -2.88
CA ARG A 125 -2.25 16.14 -2.95
C ARG A 125 -1.46 15.85 -1.69
N VAL A 126 -1.64 14.65 -1.15
CA VAL A 126 -0.95 14.16 0.04
C VAL A 126 -0.12 12.94 -0.32
N PRO A 127 1.23 13.04 -0.33
CA PRO A 127 2.09 11.91 -0.63
C PRO A 127 2.11 10.91 0.53
N LEU A 128 1.83 9.65 0.23
CA LEU A 128 1.94 8.53 1.16
C LEU A 128 2.93 7.49 0.59
N SER A 129 3.69 6.86 1.47
CA SER A 129 4.49 5.68 1.16
C SER A 129 3.85 4.47 1.82
N LEU A 130 3.19 3.63 1.02
CA LEU A 130 2.60 2.37 1.48
C LEU A 130 3.72 1.38 1.78
N ARG A 131 3.70 0.75 2.96
CA ARG A 131 4.77 -0.14 3.45
C ARG A 131 4.32 -1.59 3.40
N PHE A 132 5.15 -2.43 2.79
CA PHE A 132 4.90 -3.86 2.64
C PHE A 132 5.73 -4.69 3.63
N ALA A 133 5.36 -5.96 3.81
CA ALA A 133 5.98 -6.83 4.81
C ALA A 133 7.45 -7.18 4.50
N ASP A 134 7.83 -7.18 3.22
CA ASP A 134 9.21 -7.38 2.77
C ASP A 134 10.10 -6.14 2.97
N GLY A 135 9.57 -5.06 3.54
CA GLY A 135 10.25 -3.79 3.77
C GLY A 135 10.24 -2.84 2.58
N SER A 136 9.68 -3.26 1.43
CA SER A 136 9.53 -2.40 0.27
C SER A 136 8.40 -1.39 0.45
N THR A 137 8.45 -0.31 -0.35
CA THR A 137 7.46 0.77 -0.27
C THR A 137 6.95 1.19 -1.64
N LEU A 138 5.68 1.54 -1.72
CA LEU A 138 5.06 2.13 -2.91
C LEU A 138 4.66 3.58 -2.62
N ALA A 139 5.22 4.53 -3.37
CA ALA A 139 4.84 5.94 -3.28
C ALA A 139 3.55 6.21 -4.06
N VAL A 140 2.59 6.89 -3.42
CA VAL A 140 1.27 7.17 -3.99
C VAL A 140 0.83 8.57 -3.55
N ASP A 141 0.39 9.38 -4.51
CA ASP A 141 -0.27 10.66 -4.23
C ASP A 141 -1.77 10.44 -4.00
N PHE A 142 -2.25 10.81 -2.82
CA PHE A 142 -3.67 10.76 -2.48
C PHE A 142 -4.31 12.13 -2.69
N ALA A 143 -5.43 12.18 -3.40
CA ALA A 143 -6.22 13.41 -3.53
C ALA A 143 -7.00 13.69 -2.23
N ALA A 144 -6.88 14.89 -1.67
CA ALA A 144 -7.66 15.32 -0.51
C ALA A 144 -9.08 15.70 -0.93
N ARG A 145 -10.09 15.14 -0.25
CA ARG A 145 -11.52 15.32 -0.54
C ARG A 145 -12.28 15.79 0.70
N PRO A 146 -13.41 16.50 0.51
CA PRO A 146 -14.22 17.00 1.62
C PRO A 146 -14.88 15.88 2.43
N ALA A 147 -15.37 16.22 3.62
CA ALA A 147 -15.93 15.28 4.59
C ALA A 147 -17.16 14.49 4.06
N ASN A 148 -17.90 15.04 3.09
CA ASN A 148 -19.07 14.41 2.49
C ASN A 148 -18.75 13.47 1.30
N ALA A 149 -17.49 13.37 0.86
CA ALA A 149 -17.13 12.55 -0.30
C ALA A 149 -17.37 11.06 -0.03
N THR A 150 -18.12 10.36 -0.90
CA THR A 150 -18.55 8.96 -0.63
C THR A 150 -17.76 7.90 -1.41
N GLY A 151 -17.10 8.26 -2.51
CA GLY A 151 -16.34 7.33 -3.36
C GLY A 151 -15.21 7.98 -4.13
N ALA A 152 -14.58 7.22 -5.04
CA ALA A 152 -13.43 7.64 -5.85
C ALA A 152 -13.80 8.52 -7.07
N ASP A 153 -15.06 8.57 -7.47
CA ASP A 153 -15.56 9.26 -8.67
C ASP A 153 -16.08 10.69 -8.44
N GLU A 154 -16.30 11.12 -7.20
CA GLU A 154 -16.82 12.46 -6.89
C GLU A 154 -15.73 13.55 -6.80
N ALA A 155 -15.02 13.80 -7.89
CA ALA A 155 -14.30 15.06 -8.09
C ALA A 155 -15.14 15.95 -9.04
N MET A 156 -16.29 16.42 -8.57
CA MET A 156 -17.07 17.44 -9.26
C MET A 156 -16.80 18.81 -8.61
N PRO A 157 -16.54 19.87 -9.38
CA PRO A 157 -16.32 21.21 -8.85
C PRO A 157 -17.61 21.73 -8.20
N MET A 158 -17.49 22.29 -7.00
CA MET A 158 -18.56 23.09 -6.41
C MET A 158 -18.62 24.43 -7.15
N GLU A 159 -19.42 24.49 -8.21
CA GLU A 159 -19.93 25.76 -8.70
C GLU A 159 -20.89 26.33 -7.66
N HIS A 160 -20.47 27.40 -6.97
CA HIS A 160 -21.38 28.26 -6.22
C HIS A 160 -22.17 29.11 -7.23
N GLY A 161 -23.16 28.49 -7.87
CA GLY A 161 -24.21 29.17 -8.62
C GLY A 161 -25.14 29.92 -7.67
N GLY A 162 -25.29 31.22 -7.92
CA GLY A 162 -26.02 32.15 -7.07
C GLY A 162 -27.48 31.79 -6.84
N HIS A 163 -27.95 32.15 -5.65
CA HIS A 163 -29.35 32.50 -5.41
C HIS A 163 -29.43 34.01 -5.23
N ASP A 164 -29.99 34.62 -6.25
CA ASP A 164 -30.63 35.92 -6.36
C ASP A 164 -31.68 36.18 -5.25
N ARG A 165 -31.51 37.29 -4.52
CA ARG A 165 -32.53 38.31 -4.24
C ARG A 165 -31.87 39.66 -3.98
#